data_AF-A0A257W7B2-F1
#
_entry.id   AF-A0A257W7B2-F1
#
_cell.length_a   1.000
_cell.length_b   1.000
_cell.length_c   1.000
_cell.angle_alpha   90.00
_cell.angle_beta   90.00
_cell.angle_gamma   90.00
#
_symmetry.space_group_name_H-M   'P 1'
#
loop_
_entity.id
_entity.type
_entity.pdbx_description
1 polymer ?
#
loop_
_entity_poly.entity_id
_entity_poly.type
_entity_poly.pdbx_seq_one_letter_code
_entity_poly.pdbx_strand_id
1 'polypeptide(L)'
;MSSLRHSAFCIRHSALALAAFLLNTSPALPHPLQAEPINHAFVYTFDQFHIPEDPDESLVNGGLLLLAELNCTTCHTPPKSWEARLKPKPGPNLSGVGSRLDPDTLWLMIRSPQTRKKGTQMPGLFAGAEGDDEKVEALVEYLSSLKQPQPKVPAGDVERGKDLYHKVGCVACHEPAKDMRPPKVAADAEVEKPGNASVPIALADAYDFTALAHFLKDPLSVRPSGRMPDMRLTEQEASDIAAYLHVGRVAEKATARAALKLPKQTAEKGRELFEKMNCVACHKLDAAALSSAGSSIVVPASAGSGSSANLTTPKLLKDLSPTQGCLAEKQPSGTPRFDLNALEKRAIKLALALVQKEDAPTLTAQEKVDWQLTRLNCYACHDRDGKGGPEDPRAQYFGVNDPGAESLGQLGNVPPMLDKAGRKLTRGWFEKILWGKDGSVRPYMDTHMPSFGRDQTEMLITWLNEADALEKPFNIDVSGLAKHHRAEAGRQLLGAKGLACVSCHGMKDRKSL
;
A
#
# COMPACT_ATOMS: atom_id res chain seq x y z
N MET A 1 -81.34 34.12 -14.93
CA MET A 1 -80.54 34.67 -13.82
C MET A 1 -80.51 33.65 -12.69
N SER A 2 -79.31 33.30 -12.24
CA SER A 2 -78.92 32.77 -10.91
C SER A 2 -79.71 31.64 -10.23
N SER A 3 -78.94 30.62 -9.80
CA SER A 3 -79.02 29.87 -8.52
C SER A 3 -80.23 28.98 -8.23
N LEU A 4 -80.14 27.83 -7.54
CA LEU A 4 -79.08 27.10 -6.85
C LEU A 4 -79.63 25.67 -6.58
N ARG A 5 -78.77 24.66 -6.80
CA ARG A 5 -78.59 23.35 -6.11
C ARG A 5 -79.80 22.49 -5.69
N HIS A 6 -79.76 21.22 -6.10
CA HIS A 6 -80.16 20.05 -5.28
C HIS A 6 -79.11 18.92 -5.38
N SER A 7 -78.55 18.57 -4.20
CA SER A 7 -78.26 17.25 -3.63
C SER A 7 -77.95 16.02 -4.51
N ALA A 8 -76.84 15.33 -4.19
CA ALA A 8 -76.71 13.89 -3.86
C ALA A 8 -75.29 13.37 -4.22
N PHE A 9 -74.42 13.15 -3.23
CA PHE A 9 -74.15 11.85 -2.57
C PHE A 9 -73.29 10.89 -3.41
N CYS A 10 -71.99 10.79 -3.10
CA CYS A 10 -71.15 9.67 -3.51
C CYS A 10 -70.02 9.39 -2.49
N ILE A 11 -70.12 8.19 -1.91
CA ILE A 11 -69.04 7.21 -1.65
C ILE A 11 -68.06 7.48 -0.49
N ARG A 12 -68.31 6.75 0.61
CA ARG A 12 -67.33 6.27 1.60
C ARG A 12 -66.49 5.14 1.01
N HIS A 13 -65.21 5.03 1.42
CA HIS A 13 -64.41 3.82 1.81
C HIS A 13 -62.96 4.32 2.02
N SER A 14 -62.48 4.52 3.25
CA SER A 14 -61.78 3.52 4.10
C SER A 14 -60.42 3.08 3.57
N ALA A 15 -59.33 3.67 4.10
CA ALA A 15 -58.04 3.00 4.39
C ALA A 15 -57.08 4.00 5.07
N LEU A 16 -56.97 3.96 6.39
CA LEU A 16 -55.90 4.57 7.17
C LEU A 16 -55.23 3.45 7.98
N ALA A 17 -53.91 3.57 8.15
CA ALA A 17 -53.00 2.73 8.93
C ALA A 17 -52.31 1.57 8.17
N LEU A 18 -51.18 1.90 7.51
CA LEU A 18 -49.89 1.21 7.68
C LEU A 18 -48.82 1.92 6.84
N ALA A 19 -47.96 2.75 7.45
CA ALA A 19 -46.61 3.07 6.95
C ALA A 19 -45.91 4.06 7.89
N ALA A 20 -45.18 3.55 8.89
CA ALA A 20 -44.13 4.31 9.56
C ALA A 20 -43.12 3.35 10.20
N PHE A 21 -42.51 2.48 9.39
CA PHE A 21 -41.18 1.95 9.72
C PHE A 21 -40.19 2.95 9.14
N LEU A 22 -39.85 3.97 9.93
CA LEU A 22 -38.70 4.82 9.65
C LEU A 22 -37.44 3.96 9.79
N LEU A 23 -36.84 3.62 8.65
CA LEU A 23 -35.45 3.20 8.55
C LEU A 23 -34.59 4.33 9.12
N ASN A 24 -34.28 4.24 10.41
CA ASN A 24 -33.29 5.10 11.05
C ASN A 24 -31.90 4.54 10.71
N THR A 25 -31.51 4.65 9.44
CA THR A 25 -30.11 4.46 9.04
C THR A 25 -29.42 5.79 9.27
N SER A 26 -28.68 5.92 10.37
CA SER A 26 -27.69 7.00 10.49
C SER A 26 -26.84 6.98 9.21
N PRO A 27 -26.68 8.10 8.48
CA PRO A 27 -25.80 8.12 7.33
C PRO A 27 -24.41 7.75 7.83
N ALA A 28 -23.83 6.68 7.28
CA ALA A 28 -22.49 6.24 7.63
C ALA A 28 -21.55 7.44 7.45
N LEU A 29 -20.82 7.81 8.51
CA LEU A 29 -19.90 8.93 8.46
C LEU A 29 -18.94 8.72 7.27
N PRO A 30 -18.76 9.72 6.40
CA PRO A 30 -17.82 9.65 5.29
C PRO A 30 -16.44 9.24 5.81
N HIS A 31 -15.93 8.11 5.32
CA HIS A 31 -14.73 7.46 5.81
C HIS A 31 -13.89 7.00 4.61
N PRO A 32 -12.55 7.05 4.69
CA PRO A 32 -11.65 6.47 3.67
C PRO A 32 -11.93 5.01 3.27
N LEU A 33 -12.70 4.27 4.07
CA LEU A 33 -13.12 2.89 3.78
C LEU A 33 -14.18 2.82 2.67
N GLN A 34 -14.79 3.96 2.30
CA GLN A 34 -15.81 4.09 1.25
C GLN A 34 -15.21 4.44 -0.12
N ALA A 35 -13.89 4.28 -0.29
CA ALA A 35 -13.21 4.41 -1.57
C ALA A 35 -13.87 3.52 -2.63
N GLU A 36 -13.79 3.93 -3.89
CA GLU A 36 -14.36 3.13 -4.97
C GLU A 36 -13.70 1.74 -5.03
N PRO A 37 -14.50 0.67 -5.13
CA PRO A 37 -13.98 -0.69 -5.08
C PRO A 37 -13.19 -1.05 -6.33
N ILE A 38 -11.94 -1.49 -6.14
CA ILE A 38 -11.09 -2.01 -7.22
C ILE A 38 -11.39 -3.50 -7.42
N ASN A 39 -11.91 -3.88 -8.59
CA ASN A 39 -12.39 -5.24 -8.87
C ASN A 39 -11.36 -6.13 -9.58
N HIS A 40 -10.07 -5.85 -9.38
CA HIS A 40 -8.95 -6.64 -9.88
C HIS A 40 -7.75 -6.55 -8.93
N ALA A 41 -6.68 -7.29 -9.18
CA ALA A 41 -5.50 -7.33 -8.30
C ALA A 41 -4.69 -6.01 -8.34
N PHE A 42 -5.08 -5.04 -7.53
CA PHE A 42 -4.50 -3.70 -7.57
C PHE A 42 -2.98 -3.65 -7.38
N VAL A 43 -2.27 -3.09 -8.36
CA VAL A 43 -0.84 -2.77 -8.30
C VAL A 43 -0.72 -1.29 -8.69
N TYR A 44 -0.68 -0.41 -7.68
CA TYR A 44 -0.84 1.05 -7.86
C TYR A 44 -0.14 1.64 -9.09
N THR A 45 1.16 1.39 -9.27
CA THR A 45 1.90 1.96 -10.40
C THR A 45 1.65 1.27 -11.74
N PHE A 46 1.15 0.03 -11.75
CA PHE A 46 0.62 -0.57 -12.97
C PHE A 46 -0.63 0.20 -13.41
N ASP A 47 -1.59 0.34 -12.49
CA ASP A 47 -2.85 1.06 -12.70
C ASP A 47 -2.67 2.56 -13.00
N GLN A 48 -1.64 3.19 -12.44
CA GLN A 48 -1.34 4.61 -12.67
C GLN A 48 -0.73 4.88 -14.05
N PHE A 49 0.12 3.97 -14.55
CA PHE A 49 0.97 4.23 -15.72
C PHE A 49 0.61 3.41 -16.95
N HIS A 50 -0.41 2.55 -16.90
CA HIS A 50 -0.81 1.76 -18.05
C HIS A 50 -2.32 1.82 -18.28
N ILE A 51 -2.70 1.93 -19.55
CA ILE A 51 -4.10 1.98 -20.01
C ILE A 51 -4.35 0.91 -21.08
N PRO A 52 -5.62 0.52 -21.31
CA PRO A 52 -5.97 -0.51 -22.30
C PRO A 52 -5.44 -0.23 -23.72
N GLU A 53 -5.33 1.05 -24.08
CA GLU A 53 -4.92 1.54 -25.40
C GLU A 53 -3.41 1.52 -25.62
N ASP A 54 -2.63 1.26 -24.57
CA ASP A 54 -1.17 1.25 -24.66
C ASP A 54 -0.66 0.23 -25.70
N PRO A 55 0.39 0.56 -26.46
CA PRO A 55 1.01 -0.38 -27.40
C PRO A 55 1.67 -1.54 -26.64
N ASP A 56 1.69 -2.73 -27.27
CA ASP A 56 2.21 -3.96 -26.65
C ASP A 56 3.63 -3.78 -26.09
N GLU A 57 4.51 -3.06 -26.78
CA GLU A 57 5.90 -2.85 -26.35
C GLU A 57 5.99 -2.13 -25.00
N SER A 58 5.07 -1.19 -24.74
CA SER A 58 5.03 -0.44 -23.48
C SER A 58 4.50 -1.26 -22.31
N LEU A 59 3.62 -2.24 -22.58
CA LEU A 59 3.00 -3.09 -21.56
C LEU A 59 3.92 -4.21 -21.05
N VAL A 60 5.00 -4.55 -21.76
CA VAL A 60 5.92 -5.62 -21.35
C VAL A 60 6.48 -5.35 -19.95
N ASN A 61 6.91 -4.11 -19.69
CA ASN A 61 7.45 -3.73 -18.39
C ASN A 61 6.36 -3.73 -17.30
N GLY A 62 5.14 -3.32 -17.62
CA GLY A 62 3.97 -3.45 -16.74
C GLY A 62 3.68 -4.92 -16.40
N GLY A 63 3.78 -5.83 -17.38
CA GLY A 63 3.62 -7.27 -17.16
C GLY A 63 4.71 -7.86 -16.26
N LEU A 64 5.97 -7.44 -16.43
CA LEU A 64 7.07 -7.84 -15.54
C LEU A 64 6.83 -7.34 -14.12
N LEU A 65 6.33 -6.11 -13.96
CA LEU A 65 5.94 -5.56 -12.66
C LEU A 65 4.82 -6.42 -12.03
N LEU A 66 3.78 -6.78 -12.78
CA LEU A 66 2.71 -7.65 -12.28
C LEU A 66 3.22 -9.04 -11.87
N LEU A 67 4.12 -9.66 -12.66
CA LEU A 67 4.73 -10.95 -12.31
C LEU A 67 5.47 -10.89 -10.96
N ALA A 68 6.17 -9.80 -10.69
CA ALA A 68 6.89 -9.58 -9.44
C ALA A 68 5.93 -9.21 -8.28
N GLU A 69 5.01 -8.26 -8.50
CA GLU A 69 4.16 -7.69 -7.45
C GLU A 69 2.98 -8.59 -7.07
N LEU A 70 2.47 -9.43 -7.98
CA LEU A 70 1.51 -10.49 -7.67
C LEU A 70 2.19 -11.79 -7.23
N ASN A 71 3.52 -11.77 -7.12
CA ASN A 71 4.33 -12.85 -6.56
C ASN A 71 4.21 -14.18 -7.33
N CYS A 72 3.99 -14.10 -8.64
CA CYS A 72 3.86 -15.27 -9.53
C CYS A 72 5.08 -16.19 -9.43
N THR A 73 6.26 -15.61 -9.23
CA THR A 73 7.54 -16.31 -9.16
C THR A 73 7.76 -17.16 -7.91
N THR A 74 6.86 -17.05 -6.91
CA THR A 74 6.87 -17.95 -5.74
C THR A 74 6.43 -19.37 -6.11
N CYS A 75 5.49 -19.51 -7.05
CA CYS A 75 5.03 -20.81 -7.54
C CYS A 75 5.66 -21.18 -8.88
N HIS A 76 6.10 -20.18 -9.66
CA HIS A 76 6.67 -20.36 -10.99
C HIS A 76 8.10 -19.88 -11.06
N THR A 77 9.07 -20.80 -10.97
CA THR A 77 10.48 -20.43 -10.91
C THR A 77 10.91 -19.69 -12.19
N PRO A 78 11.38 -18.43 -12.11
CA PRO A 78 11.88 -17.72 -13.27
C PRO A 78 13.19 -18.36 -13.76
N PRO A 79 13.56 -18.21 -15.05
CA PRO A 79 14.91 -18.55 -15.49
C PRO A 79 15.95 -17.75 -14.70
N LYS A 80 17.16 -18.32 -14.52
CA LYS A 80 18.22 -17.74 -13.67
C LYS A 80 18.55 -16.28 -14.01
N SER A 81 18.58 -15.92 -15.29
CA SER A 81 18.82 -14.55 -15.76
C SER A 81 17.77 -13.56 -15.24
N TRP A 82 16.54 -14.00 -15.02
CA TRP A 82 15.40 -13.18 -14.58
C TRP A 82 15.19 -13.12 -13.06
N GLU A 83 15.87 -13.94 -12.26
CA GLU A 83 15.68 -14.04 -10.80
C GLU A 83 15.83 -12.69 -10.07
N ALA A 84 16.82 -11.87 -10.47
CA ALA A 84 17.06 -10.59 -9.84
C ALA A 84 15.92 -9.59 -10.06
N ARG A 85 15.35 -9.56 -11.28
CA ARG A 85 14.27 -8.64 -11.66
C ARG A 85 12.93 -9.11 -11.13
N LEU A 86 12.66 -10.42 -11.17
CA LEU A 86 11.39 -11.02 -10.76
C LEU A 86 11.44 -11.62 -9.35
N LYS A 87 12.25 -11.03 -8.47
CA LYS A 87 12.43 -11.50 -7.09
C LYS A 87 11.07 -11.56 -6.37
N PRO A 88 10.70 -12.73 -5.80
CA PRO A 88 9.48 -12.89 -5.03
C PRO A 88 9.34 -11.85 -3.91
N LYS A 89 8.09 -11.44 -3.68
CA LYS A 89 7.72 -10.50 -2.64
C LYS A 89 7.01 -11.24 -1.50
N PRO A 90 7.49 -11.15 -0.24
CA PRO A 90 6.79 -11.78 0.86
C PRO A 90 5.41 -11.15 1.07
N GLY A 91 4.44 -11.99 1.40
CA GLY A 91 3.16 -11.60 1.96
C GLY A 91 3.30 -11.12 3.41
N PRO A 92 2.18 -10.68 4.03
CA PRO A 92 2.17 -10.27 5.43
C PRO A 92 2.70 -11.36 6.36
N ASN A 93 3.48 -10.97 7.37
CA ASN A 93 3.82 -11.80 8.51
C ASN A 93 2.53 -12.13 9.27
N LEU A 94 2.24 -13.42 9.45
CA LEU A 94 1.04 -13.92 10.13
C LEU A 94 1.29 -14.28 11.60
N SER A 95 2.50 -14.07 12.10
CA SER A 95 2.81 -14.14 13.53
C SER A 95 1.85 -13.25 14.32
N GLY A 96 1.20 -13.81 15.34
CA GLY A 96 0.27 -13.03 16.16
C GLY A 96 -1.01 -12.59 15.45
N VAL A 97 -1.37 -13.12 14.27
CA VAL A 97 -2.56 -12.67 13.52
C VAL A 97 -3.87 -12.85 14.31
N GLY A 98 -3.96 -13.84 15.19
CA GLY A 98 -5.11 -14.06 16.08
C GLY A 98 -5.27 -12.98 17.17
N SER A 99 -4.26 -12.12 17.37
CA SER A 99 -4.40 -10.90 18.19
C SER A 99 -4.83 -9.68 17.38
N ARG A 100 -4.82 -9.77 16.05
CA ARG A 100 -5.01 -8.65 15.13
C ARG A 100 -6.38 -8.69 14.46
N LEU A 101 -6.84 -9.88 14.08
CA LEU A 101 -8.11 -10.10 13.39
C LEU A 101 -8.93 -11.14 14.13
N ASP A 102 -10.24 -10.94 14.15
CA ASP A 102 -11.17 -11.91 14.71
C ASP A 102 -11.39 -13.11 13.75
N PRO A 103 -11.89 -14.25 14.27
CA PRO A 103 -12.10 -15.45 13.46
C PRO A 103 -13.02 -15.26 12.25
N ASP A 104 -14.04 -14.40 12.31
CA ASP A 104 -14.95 -14.19 11.17
C ASP A 104 -14.24 -13.44 10.04
N THR A 105 -13.44 -12.43 10.39
CA THR A 105 -12.61 -11.70 9.42
C THR A 105 -11.56 -12.62 8.78
N LEU A 106 -10.92 -13.49 9.57
CA LEU A 106 -9.99 -14.50 9.04
C LEU A 106 -10.69 -15.45 8.07
N TRP A 107 -11.88 -15.94 8.44
CA TRP A 107 -12.65 -16.85 7.60
C TRP A 107 -12.99 -16.20 6.25
N LEU A 108 -13.50 -14.96 6.25
CA LEU A 108 -13.82 -14.21 5.03
C LEU A 108 -12.59 -13.98 4.16
N MET A 109 -11.46 -13.60 4.77
CA MET A 109 -10.21 -13.37 4.05
C MET A 109 -9.65 -14.65 3.42
N ILE A 110 -9.76 -15.82 4.06
CA ILE A 110 -9.25 -17.08 3.52
C ILE A 110 -10.20 -17.64 2.46
N ARG A 111 -11.51 -17.59 2.73
CA ARG A 111 -12.55 -18.12 1.85
C ARG A 111 -12.67 -17.34 0.55
N SER A 112 -12.62 -16.01 0.63
CA SER A 112 -12.74 -15.13 -0.53
C SER A 112 -12.04 -13.78 -0.29
N PRO A 113 -10.69 -13.73 -0.42
CA PRO A 113 -9.91 -12.53 -0.17
C PRO A 113 -10.39 -11.32 -0.99
N GLN A 114 -10.74 -11.54 -2.27
CA GLN A 114 -11.18 -10.48 -3.19
C GLN A 114 -12.56 -9.92 -2.82
N THR A 115 -13.41 -10.71 -2.17
CA THR A 115 -14.69 -10.20 -1.66
C THR A 115 -14.49 -9.38 -0.39
N ARG A 116 -13.67 -9.88 0.55
CA ARG A 116 -13.46 -9.19 1.83
C ARG A 116 -12.57 -7.95 1.70
N LYS A 117 -11.57 -8.02 0.83
CA LYS A 117 -10.62 -6.94 0.54
C LYS A 117 -10.44 -6.86 -0.98
N LYS A 118 -11.38 -6.18 -1.64
CA LYS A 118 -11.26 -5.81 -3.05
C LYS A 118 -9.91 -5.13 -3.33
N GLY A 119 -9.31 -5.39 -4.48
CA GLY A 119 -7.97 -4.90 -4.79
C GLY A 119 -6.84 -5.61 -4.04
N THR A 120 -7.10 -6.75 -3.39
CA THR A 120 -6.02 -7.46 -2.68
C THR A 120 -5.12 -8.22 -3.66
N GLN A 121 -3.84 -8.27 -3.35
CA GLN A 121 -2.87 -9.08 -4.09
C GLN A 121 -2.79 -10.53 -3.55
N MET A 122 -3.56 -10.86 -2.49
CA MET A 122 -3.69 -12.23 -2.00
C MET A 122 -4.67 -13.00 -2.89
N PRO A 123 -4.26 -14.09 -3.56
CA PRO A 123 -5.16 -14.85 -4.41
C PRO A 123 -6.17 -15.65 -3.58
N GLY A 124 -7.35 -15.87 -4.14
CA GLY A 124 -8.30 -16.86 -3.63
C GLY A 124 -7.82 -18.27 -3.93
N LEU A 125 -7.41 -19.00 -2.90
CA LEU A 125 -7.02 -20.43 -3.00
C LEU A 125 -8.21 -21.37 -2.74
N PHE A 126 -9.27 -20.87 -2.11
CA PHE A 126 -10.51 -21.62 -1.78
C PHE A 126 -11.72 -21.05 -2.54
N ALA A 127 -11.49 -20.33 -3.63
CA ALA A 127 -12.54 -19.70 -4.42
C ALA A 127 -13.13 -20.70 -5.44
N GLY A 128 -14.46 -20.86 -5.44
CA GLY A 128 -15.18 -21.79 -6.32
C GLY A 128 -15.36 -23.19 -5.71
N ALA A 129 -15.33 -24.23 -6.54
CA ALA A 129 -15.60 -25.62 -6.14
C ALA A 129 -14.61 -26.21 -5.12
N GLU A 130 -13.50 -25.51 -4.86
CA GLU A 130 -12.47 -25.88 -3.86
C GLU A 130 -12.66 -25.20 -2.52
N GLY A 131 -13.72 -24.41 -2.39
CA GLY A 131 -14.20 -23.87 -1.12
C GLY A 131 -14.63 -25.01 -0.22
N ASP A 132 -13.65 -25.65 0.40
CA ASP A 132 -13.84 -26.64 1.44
C ASP A 132 -13.92 -25.89 2.75
N ASP A 133 -15.15 -25.60 3.18
CA ASP A 133 -15.39 -24.77 4.34
C ASP A 133 -14.79 -25.39 5.63
N GLU A 134 -14.64 -26.72 5.70
CA GLU A 134 -13.94 -27.37 6.82
C GLU A 134 -12.42 -27.09 6.80
N LYS A 135 -11.79 -27.07 5.62
CA LYS A 135 -10.37 -26.68 5.51
C LYS A 135 -10.18 -25.21 5.87
N VAL A 136 -11.07 -24.34 5.40
CA VAL A 136 -11.03 -22.91 5.76
C VAL A 136 -11.18 -22.75 7.27
N GLU A 137 -12.15 -23.44 7.87
CA GLU A 137 -12.37 -23.37 9.32
C GLU A 137 -11.16 -23.89 10.11
N ALA A 138 -10.52 -24.97 9.67
CA ALA A 138 -9.30 -25.48 10.30
C ALA A 138 -8.16 -24.45 10.22
N LEU A 139 -7.98 -23.79 9.08
CA LEU A 139 -7.00 -22.70 8.93
C LEU A 139 -7.33 -21.51 9.86
N VAL A 140 -8.61 -21.17 10.02
CA VAL A 140 -9.06 -20.12 10.95
C VAL A 140 -8.74 -20.49 12.39
N GLU A 141 -8.99 -21.73 12.83
CA GLU A 141 -8.62 -22.21 14.17
C GLU A 141 -7.11 -22.09 14.43
N TYR A 142 -6.30 -22.52 13.47
CA TYR A 142 -4.84 -22.37 13.56
C TYR A 142 -4.41 -20.91 13.66
N LEU A 143 -4.82 -20.05 12.73
CA LEU A 143 -4.42 -18.64 12.72
C LEU A 143 -4.97 -17.86 13.91
N SER A 144 -6.16 -18.20 14.40
CA SER A 144 -6.75 -17.62 15.62
C SER A 144 -5.97 -18.01 16.89
N SER A 145 -5.31 -19.17 16.88
CA SER A 145 -4.44 -19.62 17.97
C SER A 145 -3.11 -18.86 18.03
N LEU A 146 -2.68 -18.27 16.91
CA LEU A 146 -1.45 -17.47 16.83
C LEU A 146 -1.67 -16.11 17.48
N LYS A 147 -1.64 -16.06 18.82
CA LYS A 147 -1.77 -14.83 19.61
C LYS A 147 -0.44 -14.37 20.14
N GLN A 148 -0.26 -13.06 20.14
CA GLN A 148 0.84 -12.36 20.79
C GLN A 148 0.29 -11.19 21.63
N PRO A 149 0.77 -11.00 22.87
CA PRO A 149 0.37 -9.87 23.68
C PRO A 149 0.79 -8.56 23.01
N GLN A 150 -0.13 -7.59 22.95
CA GLN A 150 0.16 -6.26 22.44
C GLN A 150 0.33 -5.30 23.63
N PRO A 151 1.44 -4.55 23.73
CA PRO A 151 1.59 -3.50 24.73
C PRO A 151 0.44 -2.49 24.62
N LYS A 152 -0.03 -1.98 25.75
CA LYS A 152 -1.06 -0.93 25.74
C LYS A 152 -0.54 0.31 25.02
N VAL A 153 -1.42 0.94 24.26
CA VAL A 153 -1.17 2.23 23.60
C VAL A 153 -1.99 3.33 24.28
N PRO A 154 -1.62 4.61 24.12
CA PRO A 154 -2.42 5.76 24.56
C PRO A 154 -3.80 5.76 23.90
N ALA A 155 -4.76 6.42 24.54
CA ALA A 155 -6.05 6.69 23.92
C ALA A 155 -5.88 7.59 22.70
N GLY A 156 -6.56 7.27 21.60
CA GLY A 156 -6.56 8.08 20.39
C GLY A 156 -7.66 9.14 20.40
N ASP A 157 -7.38 10.26 19.74
CA ASP A 157 -8.33 11.32 19.43
C ASP A 157 -8.71 11.27 17.95
N VAL A 158 -10.02 11.16 17.70
CA VAL A 158 -10.59 10.98 16.37
C VAL A 158 -10.34 12.18 15.46
N GLU A 159 -10.48 13.40 15.98
CA GLU A 159 -10.34 14.62 15.17
C GLU A 159 -8.88 14.86 14.81
N ARG A 160 -7.96 14.68 15.77
CA ARG A 160 -6.52 14.69 15.48
C ARG A 160 -6.14 13.59 14.50
N GLY A 161 -6.70 12.39 14.67
CA GLY A 161 -6.46 11.27 13.76
C GLY A 161 -6.91 11.55 12.34
N LYS A 162 -8.07 12.19 12.18
CA LYS A 162 -8.58 12.64 10.88
C LYS A 162 -7.64 13.66 10.25
N ASP A 163 -7.22 14.68 10.98
CA ASP A 163 -6.26 15.69 10.49
C ASP A 163 -4.92 15.05 10.07
N LEU A 164 -4.34 14.22 10.95
CA LEU A 164 -3.09 13.51 10.71
C LEU A 164 -3.15 12.64 9.46
N TYR A 165 -4.19 11.81 9.31
CA TYR A 165 -4.37 10.95 8.13
C TYR A 165 -4.28 11.74 6.82
N HIS A 166 -4.84 12.94 6.78
CA HIS A 166 -4.86 13.75 5.56
C HIS A 166 -3.55 14.50 5.31
N LYS A 167 -2.79 14.89 6.34
CA LYS A 167 -1.58 15.73 6.16
C LYS A 167 -0.25 14.97 6.16
N VAL A 168 -0.12 13.86 6.88
CA VAL A 168 1.19 13.17 7.03
C VAL A 168 1.60 12.35 5.81
N GLY A 169 0.71 12.24 4.81
CA GLY A 169 0.97 11.57 3.54
C GLY A 169 0.20 10.28 3.30
N CYS A 170 -0.72 9.86 4.18
CA CYS A 170 -1.51 8.65 3.95
C CYS A 170 -2.35 8.77 2.66
N VAL A 171 -2.86 9.96 2.38
CA VAL A 171 -3.63 10.28 1.17
C VAL A 171 -2.83 10.30 -0.11
N ALA A 172 -1.50 10.11 -0.08
CA ALA A 172 -0.74 9.89 -1.31
C ALA A 172 -1.08 8.52 -1.94
N CYS A 173 -1.43 7.54 -1.12
CA CYS A 173 -1.77 6.19 -1.56
C CYS A 173 -3.24 5.82 -1.26
N HIS A 174 -3.79 6.28 -0.13
CA HIS A 174 -5.14 5.94 0.32
C HIS A 174 -6.15 7.03 -0.03
N GLU A 175 -7.44 6.69 -0.08
CA GLU A 175 -8.49 7.64 -0.43
C GLU A 175 -8.65 8.72 0.66
N PRO A 176 -8.73 10.01 0.33
CA PRO A 176 -9.14 11.02 1.29
C PRO A 176 -10.60 10.83 1.73
N ALA A 177 -10.93 11.25 2.94
CA ALA A 177 -12.31 11.24 3.39
C ALA A 177 -13.14 12.27 2.62
N LYS A 178 -14.36 11.90 2.21
CA LYS A 178 -15.23 12.75 1.38
C LYS A 178 -15.67 14.05 2.09
N ASP A 179 -15.62 14.07 3.42
CA ASP A 179 -15.94 15.24 4.24
C ASP A 179 -14.71 16.02 4.69
N MET A 180 -13.50 15.59 4.31
CA MET A 180 -12.31 16.38 4.52
C MET A 180 -12.14 17.32 3.34
N ARG A 181 -12.14 18.64 3.63
CA ARG A 181 -11.75 19.64 2.64
C ARG A 181 -10.26 19.90 2.77
N PRO A 182 -9.50 19.90 1.67
CA PRO A 182 -8.10 20.32 1.73
C PRO A 182 -8.02 21.78 2.20
N PRO A 183 -7.05 22.13 3.08
CA PRO A 183 -6.99 23.47 3.69
C PRO A 183 -6.90 24.63 2.69
N LYS A 184 -6.39 24.37 1.49
CA LYS A 184 -6.09 25.37 0.46
C LYS A 184 -7.20 25.56 -0.57
N VAL A 185 -8.28 24.77 -0.48
CA VAL A 185 -9.41 24.87 -1.41
C VAL A 185 -10.42 25.85 -0.82
N ALA A 186 -10.75 26.90 -1.57
CA ALA A 186 -11.73 27.91 -1.17
C ALA A 186 -13.06 27.26 -0.76
N ALA A 187 -13.77 27.83 0.21
CA ALA A 187 -14.95 27.20 0.83
C ALA A 187 -16.09 26.92 -0.18
N ASP A 188 -16.18 27.72 -1.23
CA ASP A 188 -17.15 27.65 -2.31
C ASP A 188 -16.71 26.80 -3.51
N ALA A 189 -15.43 26.40 -3.58
CA ALA A 189 -14.91 25.56 -4.65
C ALA A 189 -15.26 24.07 -4.43
N GLU A 190 -15.50 23.35 -5.53
CA GLU A 190 -15.61 21.89 -5.48
C GLU A 190 -14.24 21.27 -5.19
N VAL A 191 -14.22 20.25 -4.33
CA VAL A 191 -13.01 19.46 -4.08
C VAL A 191 -12.93 18.40 -5.16
N GLU A 192 -11.91 18.50 -6.01
CA GLU A 192 -11.63 17.50 -7.03
C GLU A 192 -11.34 16.15 -6.37
N LYS A 193 -11.85 15.07 -6.97
CA LYS A 193 -11.56 13.71 -6.51
C LYS A 193 -10.28 13.21 -7.17
N PRO A 194 -9.50 12.36 -6.48
CA PRO A 194 -8.44 11.57 -7.10
C PRO A 194 -8.92 10.92 -8.40
N GLY A 195 -8.14 11.08 -9.47
CA GLY A 195 -8.36 10.38 -10.74
C GLY A 195 -7.77 8.97 -10.72
N ASN A 196 -6.66 8.79 -9.99
CA ASN A 196 -6.05 7.50 -9.78
C ASN A 196 -6.73 6.72 -8.64
N ALA A 197 -6.89 5.41 -8.85
CA ALA A 197 -7.45 4.52 -7.84
C ALA A 197 -6.60 4.50 -6.55
N SER A 198 -7.28 4.43 -5.41
CA SER A 198 -6.65 4.41 -4.08
C SER A 198 -6.32 3.01 -3.60
N VAL A 199 -5.19 2.85 -2.91
CA VAL A 199 -4.89 1.63 -2.14
C VAL A 199 -5.99 1.41 -1.11
N PRO A 200 -6.69 0.27 -1.13
CA PRO A 200 -7.79 0.03 -0.20
C PRO A 200 -7.27 -0.08 1.24
N ILE A 201 -7.82 0.75 2.14
CA ILE A 201 -7.57 0.68 3.59
C ILE A 201 -8.46 -0.36 4.30
N ALA A 202 -9.14 -1.19 3.52
CA ALA A 202 -9.97 -2.30 3.98
C ALA A 202 -9.24 -3.20 5.00
N LEU A 203 -9.99 -3.64 6.02
CA LEU A 203 -9.56 -4.32 7.26
C LEU A 203 -9.21 -3.41 8.44
N ALA A 204 -9.01 -2.10 8.24
CA ALA A 204 -8.77 -1.19 9.38
C ALA A 204 -9.95 -1.18 10.37
N ASP A 205 -11.17 -1.39 9.87
CA ASP A 205 -12.41 -1.57 10.64
C ASP A 205 -12.44 -2.88 11.44
N ALA A 206 -11.81 -3.94 10.93
CA ALA A 206 -11.84 -5.26 11.55
C ALA A 206 -10.66 -5.51 12.49
N TYR A 207 -9.57 -4.76 12.33
CA TYR A 207 -8.39 -4.87 13.17
C TYR A 207 -8.72 -4.60 14.65
N ASP A 208 -8.03 -5.28 15.55
CA ASP A 208 -7.96 -4.83 16.94
C ASP A 208 -7.33 -3.43 17.02
N PHE A 209 -7.87 -2.57 17.88
CA PHE A 209 -7.44 -1.18 17.99
C PHE A 209 -5.96 -1.06 18.38
N THR A 210 -5.52 -1.81 19.39
CA THR A 210 -4.15 -1.75 19.89
C THR A 210 -3.20 -2.28 18.82
N ALA A 211 -3.58 -3.38 18.17
CA ALA A 211 -2.83 -3.93 17.05
C ALA A 211 -2.76 -2.98 15.84
N LEU A 212 -3.82 -2.20 15.57
CA LEU A 212 -3.85 -1.22 14.49
C LEU A 212 -2.88 -0.08 14.77
N ALA A 213 -2.89 0.47 15.98
CA ALA A 213 -1.96 1.51 16.39
C ALA A 213 -0.49 1.05 16.28
N HIS A 214 -0.17 -0.17 16.73
CA HIS A 214 1.18 -0.74 16.54
C HIS A 214 1.52 -0.95 15.07
N PHE A 215 0.58 -1.44 14.25
CA PHE A 215 0.79 -1.61 12.81
C PHE A 215 1.03 -0.27 12.09
N LEU A 216 0.31 0.79 12.44
CA LEU A 216 0.52 2.13 11.87
C LEU A 216 1.88 2.71 12.26
N LYS A 217 2.35 2.43 13.48
CA LYS A 217 3.66 2.86 14.00
C LYS A 217 4.83 2.08 13.39
N ASP A 218 4.67 0.78 13.17
CA ASP A 218 5.69 -0.09 12.56
C ASP A 218 5.05 -1.09 11.57
N PRO A 219 4.68 -0.63 10.37
CA PRO A 219 4.04 -1.48 9.37
C PRO A 219 5.00 -2.51 8.79
N LEU A 220 6.32 -2.28 8.84
CA LEU A 220 7.33 -3.15 8.26
C LEU A 220 7.49 -4.47 9.04
N SER A 221 7.20 -4.48 10.35
CA SER A 221 7.12 -5.70 11.17
C SER A 221 6.08 -6.71 10.63
N VAL A 222 4.97 -6.20 10.09
CA VAL A 222 3.89 -7.00 9.51
C VAL A 222 4.04 -7.14 7.99
N ARG A 223 4.51 -6.10 7.31
CA ARG A 223 4.64 -6.02 5.85
C ARG A 223 6.09 -5.71 5.46
N PRO A 224 7.01 -6.69 5.57
CA PRO A 224 8.44 -6.47 5.33
C PRO A 224 8.78 -6.14 3.87
N SER A 225 7.81 -6.22 2.95
CA SER A 225 7.99 -5.81 1.57
C SER A 225 7.92 -4.28 1.35
N GLY A 226 7.61 -3.48 2.37
CA GLY A 226 7.52 -2.02 2.25
C GLY A 226 6.27 -1.46 1.57
N ARG A 227 5.28 -2.29 1.20
CA ARG A 227 4.05 -1.83 0.51
C ARG A 227 3.22 -0.82 1.30
N MET A 228 3.32 -0.89 2.62
CA MET A 228 2.92 0.21 3.50
C MET A 228 4.19 0.59 4.25
N PRO A 229 4.79 1.76 3.94
CA PRO A 229 6.02 2.16 4.57
C PRO A 229 5.75 2.73 5.97
N ASP A 230 6.79 2.79 6.79
CA ASP A 230 6.74 3.45 8.09
C ASP A 230 6.66 4.98 7.86
N MET A 231 5.51 5.56 8.19
CA MET A 231 5.23 7.00 8.06
C MET A 231 5.90 7.83 9.17
N ARG A 232 6.76 7.21 9.99
CA ARG A 232 7.51 7.81 11.11
C ARG A 232 6.59 8.41 12.18
N LEU A 233 5.45 7.75 12.43
CA LEU A 233 4.47 8.20 13.42
C LEU A 233 5.01 7.98 14.84
N THR A 234 4.73 8.93 15.70
CA THR A 234 4.79 8.72 17.15
C THR A 234 3.71 7.75 17.61
N GLU A 235 3.83 7.26 18.83
CA GLU A 235 2.82 6.37 19.41
C GLU A 235 1.45 7.04 19.55
N GLN A 236 1.42 8.33 19.90
CA GLN A 236 0.18 9.09 20.02
C GLN A 236 -0.47 9.32 18.65
N GLU A 237 0.31 9.70 17.63
CA GLU A 237 -0.22 9.90 16.27
C GLU A 237 -0.79 8.61 15.69
N ALA A 238 -0.12 7.47 15.92
CA ALA A 238 -0.62 6.17 15.50
C ALA A 238 -1.92 5.79 16.22
N SER A 239 -2.04 6.07 17.53
CA SER A 239 -3.29 5.89 18.28
C SER A 239 -4.42 6.80 17.79
N ASP A 240 -4.12 8.07 17.51
CA ASP A 240 -5.09 9.05 17.00
C ASP A 240 -5.63 8.60 15.63
N ILE A 241 -4.75 8.23 14.68
CA ILE A 241 -5.17 7.70 13.37
C ILE A 241 -5.95 6.39 13.53
N ALA A 242 -5.53 5.48 14.42
CA ALA A 242 -6.27 4.24 14.68
C ALA A 242 -7.70 4.53 15.20
N ALA A 243 -7.87 5.54 16.06
CA ALA A 243 -9.18 5.95 16.56
C ALA A 243 -10.06 6.49 15.44
N TYR A 244 -9.50 7.32 14.57
CA TYR A 244 -10.18 7.81 13.38
C TYR A 244 -10.63 6.67 12.45
N LEU A 245 -9.75 5.71 12.15
CA LEU A 245 -10.05 4.56 11.27
C LEU A 245 -11.03 3.55 11.87
N HIS A 246 -11.37 3.69 13.16
CA HIS A 246 -12.38 2.91 13.85
C HIS A 246 -13.73 3.64 13.96
N VAL A 247 -13.83 4.89 13.51
CA VAL A 247 -15.12 5.59 13.43
C VAL A 247 -16.05 4.84 12.49
N GLY A 248 -17.28 4.59 12.93
CA GLY A 248 -18.25 3.84 12.12
C GLY A 248 -17.91 2.36 11.95
N ARG A 249 -17.01 1.80 12.80
CA ARG A 249 -16.68 0.38 12.83
C ARG A 249 -17.94 -0.47 12.97
N VAL A 250 -18.22 -1.24 11.93
CA VAL A 250 -19.16 -2.37 11.98
C VAL A 250 -18.38 -3.59 11.54
N ALA A 251 -17.92 -4.41 12.50
CA ALA A 251 -17.22 -5.64 12.19
C ALA A 251 -18.15 -6.54 11.36
N GLU A 252 -17.75 -6.81 10.12
CA GLU A 252 -18.48 -7.72 9.24
C GLU A 252 -18.54 -9.10 9.88
N LYS A 253 -19.75 -9.61 10.07
CA LYS A 253 -19.96 -10.97 10.57
C LYS A 253 -20.09 -11.93 9.43
N ALA A 254 -19.34 -13.03 9.49
CA ALA A 254 -19.43 -14.12 8.55
C ALA A 254 -20.70 -14.94 8.81
N THR A 255 -21.87 -14.38 8.50
CA THR A 255 -23.17 -15.06 8.69
C THR A 255 -23.23 -16.40 7.96
N ALA A 256 -22.59 -16.49 6.79
CA ALA A 256 -22.40 -17.74 6.05
C ALA A 256 -21.63 -18.79 6.87
N ARG A 257 -20.53 -18.41 7.53
CA ARG A 257 -19.75 -19.31 8.41
C ARG A 257 -20.62 -19.90 9.51
N ALA A 258 -21.40 -19.05 10.19
CA ALA A 258 -22.30 -19.51 11.25
C ALA A 258 -23.41 -20.45 10.72
N ALA A 259 -23.94 -20.16 9.53
CA ALA A 259 -25.00 -20.96 8.92
C ALA A 259 -24.54 -22.36 8.49
N LEU A 260 -23.26 -22.54 8.15
CA LEU A 260 -22.69 -23.81 7.70
C LEU A 260 -22.64 -24.88 8.81
N LYS A 261 -22.73 -24.50 10.10
CA LYS A 261 -22.70 -25.43 11.25
C LYS A 261 -21.56 -26.46 11.15
N LEU A 262 -20.38 -26.00 10.77
CA LEU A 262 -19.23 -26.85 10.53
C LEU A 262 -18.84 -27.61 11.81
N PRO A 263 -18.38 -28.87 11.70
CA PRO A 263 -17.84 -29.59 12.84
C PRO A 263 -16.59 -28.86 13.36
N LYS A 264 -16.37 -28.97 14.68
CA LYS A 264 -15.21 -28.36 15.34
C LYS A 264 -13.91 -28.85 14.68
N GLN A 265 -13.07 -27.91 14.27
CA GLN A 265 -11.74 -28.18 13.73
C GLN A 265 -10.67 -28.02 14.82
N THR A 266 -9.42 -28.36 14.50
CA THR A 266 -8.28 -28.20 15.41
C THR A 266 -7.19 -27.33 14.80
N ALA A 267 -6.43 -26.66 15.66
CA ALA A 267 -5.28 -25.86 15.24
C ALA A 267 -4.20 -26.72 14.56
N GLU A 268 -4.04 -27.98 14.97
CA GLU A 268 -3.10 -28.93 14.37
C GLU A 268 -3.47 -29.25 12.92
N LYS A 269 -4.76 -29.55 12.65
CA LYS A 269 -5.25 -29.79 11.28
C LYS A 269 -5.07 -28.52 10.42
N GLY A 270 -5.33 -27.34 11.01
CA GLY A 270 -5.10 -26.06 10.34
C GLY A 270 -3.63 -25.82 10.00
N ARG A 271 -2.70 -26.14 10.90
CA ARG A 271 -1.25 -26.04 10.65
C ARG A 271 -0.81 -26.95 9.50
N GLU A 272 -1.24 -28.21 9.53
CA GLU A 272 -0.94 -29.18 8.44
C GLU A 272 -1.49 -28.70 7.10
N LEU A 273 -2.71 -28.12 7.08
CA LEU A 273 -3.27 -27.52 5.88
C LEU A 273 -2.49 -26.28 5.43
N PHE A 274 -2.01 -25.44 6.35
CA PHE A 274 -1.23 -24.25 6.04
C PHE A 274 0.08 -24.61 5.29
N GLU A 275 0.73 -25.69 5.72
CA GLU A 275 1.91 -26.25 5.04
C GLU A 275 1.53 -26.91 3.71
N LYS A 276 0.52 -27.78 3.70
CA LYS A 276 0.07 -28.53 2.51
C LYS A 276 -0.43 -27.61 1.39
N MET A 277 -1.08 -26.50 1.73
CA MET A 277 -1.53 -25.48 0.79
C MET A 277 -0.42 -24.48 0.42
N ASN A 278 0.79 -24.68 0.93
CA ASN A 278 1.98 -23.87 0.68
C ASN A 278 1.82 -22.39 1.06
N CYS A 279 1.01 -22.09 2.09
CA CYS A 279 0.80 -20.72 2.55
C CYS A 279 2.12 -20.05 2.96
N VAL A 280 3.07 -20.86 3.48
CA VAL A 280 4.44 -20.48 3.86
C VAL A 280 5.29 -19.91 2.72
N ALA A 281 4.94 -20.18 1.46
CA ALA A 281 5.67 -19.67 0.31
C ALA A 281 5.52 -18.15 0.17
N CYS A 282 4.40 -17.60 0.63
CA CYS A 282 4.14 -16.17 0.66
C CYS A 282 4.22 -15.61 2.09
N HIS A 283 3.64 -16.28 3.08
CA HIS A 283 3.48 -15.74 4.43
C HIS A 283 4.59 -16.21 5.37
N LYS A 284 5.19 -15.25 6.08
CA LYS A 284 6.16 -15.54 7.15
C LYS A 284 5.45 -15.87 8.47
N LEU A 285 6.05 -16.76 9.24
CA LEU A 285 5.75 -17.06 10.64
C LEU A 285 7.07 -17.05 11.41
N ASP A 286 7.14 -16.29 12.48
CA ASP A 286 8.34 -16.14 13.30
C ASP A 286 8.41 -17.25 14.34
N ALA A 287 9.62 -17.73 14.63
CA ALA A 287 9.86 -18.81 15.59
C ALA A 287 9.30 -18.51 17.00
N ALA A 288 9.29 -17.25 17.43
CA ALA A 288 8.77 -16.84 18.73
C ALA A 288 7.23 -16.92 18.83
N ALA A 289 6.51 -16.75 17.72
CA ALA A 289 5.05 -16.92 17.67
C ALA A 289 4.63 -18.38 17.82
N LEU A 290 5.50 -19.30 17.41
CA LEU A 290 5.28 -20.75 17.53
C LEU A 290 5.43 -21.22 18.99
N SER A 291 6.24 -20.53 19.81
CA SER A 291 6.44 -20.87 21.22
C SER A 291 5.35 -20.36 22.17
N SER A 292 4.60 -19.31 21.81
CA SER A 292 3.54 -18.74 22.67
C SER A 292 2.18 -19.42 22.51
N ALA A 293 2.03 -20.36 21.57
CA ALA A 293 0.77 -21.06 21.28
C ALA A 293 0.43 -22.22 22.26
N GLY A 294 1.16 -22.37 23.37
CA GLY A 294 0.72 -23.19 24.51
C GLY A 294 0.61 -24.71 24.29
N SER A 295 1.01 -25.24 23.14
CA SER A 295 1.17 -26.67 22.92
C SER A 295 2.64 -26.98 22.69
N SER A 296 3.09 -28.13 23.20
CA SER A 296 4.36 -28.78 22.84
C SER A 296 4.38 -29.08 21.33
N ILE A 297 4.48 -28.05 20.50
CA ILE A 297 4.62 -28.17 19.05
C ILE A 297 6.12 -28.09 18.77
N VAL A 298 6.76 -29.27 18.79
CA VAL A 298 8.08 -29.43 18.19
C VAL A 298 7.86 -29.43 16.67
N VAL A 299 8.03 -28.28 16.02
CA VAL A 299 8.30 -28.23 14.58
C VAL A 299 9.82 -28.18 14.41
N PRO A 300 10.43 -29.01 13.53
CA PRO A 300 11.87 -28.98 13.31
C PRO A 300 12.34 -27.59 12.89
N ALA A 301 13.55 -27.21 13.30
CA ALA A 301 14.19 -25.92 13.06
C ALA A 301 14.59 -25.67 11.58
N SER A 302 13.76 -26.08 10.61
CA SER A 302 13.99 -25.92 9.17
C SER A 302 12.91 -25.07 8.48
N ALA A 303 12.41 -24.03 9.14
CA ALA A 303 11.66 -22.94 8.50
C ALA A 303 12.58 -21.84 7.91
N GLY A 304 13.88 -22.15 7.77
CA GLY A 304 14.85 -21.43 6.97
C GLY A 304 15.29 -22.31 5.81
N SER A 305 15.13 -21.81 4.59
CA SER A 305 15.65 -22.36 3.34
C SER A 305 15.41 -23.86 3.09
N GLY A 306 14.32 -24.15 2.39
CA GLY A 306 14.20 -25.35 1.54
C GLY A 306 13.85 -26.64 2.25
N SER A 307 12.57 -27.00 2.27
CA SER A 307 12.11 -28.35 1.91
C SER A 307 10.60 -28.35 1.80
N SER A 308 10.10 -28.34 0.56
CA SER A 308 8.70 -28.67 0.25
C SER A 308 8.61 -30.18 0.14
N ALA A 309 8.13 -30.85 1.20
CA ALA A 309 7.68 -32.22 1.08
C ALA A 309 6.23 -32.20 0.56
N ASN A 310 6.06 -32.60 -0.70
CA ASN A 310 4.82 -32.73 -1.46
C ASN A 310 4.18 -31.45 -2.01
N LEU A 311 4.88 -30.80 -2.96
CA LEU A 311 4.26 -30.22 -4.15
C LEU A 311 5.06 -30.66 -5.38
N THR A 312 4.35 -31.00 -6.45
CA THR A 312 4.88 -31.11 -7.82
C THR A 312 5.92 -30.02 -8.07
N THR A 313 7.07 -30.40 -8.62
CA THR A 313 8.17 -29.51 -9.00
C THR A 313 7.62 -28.20 -9.57
N PRO A 314 8.01 -27.01 -9.02
CA PRO A 314 7.51 -25.73 -9.52
C PRO A 314 7.70 -25.66 -11.04
N LYS A 315 6.61 -25.43 -11.78
CA LYS A 315 6.72 -25.26 -13.23
C LYS A 315 7.55 -24.02 -13.49
N LEU A 316 8.54 -24.11 -14.38
CA LEU A 316 9.33 -22.96 -14.76
C LEU A 316 8.43 -21.93 -15.42
N LEU A 317 8.69 -20.66 -15.14
CA LEU A 317 7.94 -19.54 -15.71
C LEU A 317 7.95 -19.61 -17.25
N LYS A 318 9.09 -20.00 -17.84
CA LYS A 318 9.22 -20.17 -19.30
C LYS A 318 8.37 -21.31 -19.89
N ASP A 319 7.90 -22.26 -19.08
CA ASP A 319 7.12 -23.41 -19.57
C ASP A 319 5.60 -23.19 -19.44
N LEU A 320 5.17 -22.00 -19.01
CA LEU A 320 3.76 -21.68 -18.83
C LEU A 320 3.06 -21.37 -20.15
N SER A 321 1.82 -21.81 -20.29
CA SER A 321 0.97 -21.42 -21.40
C SER A 321 0.32 -20.06 -21.13
N PRO A 322 0.35 -19.11 -22.09
CA PRO A 322 -0.25 -17.78 -21.93
C PRO A 322 -1.78 -17.80 -21.91
N THR A 323 -2.43 -18.95 -22.09
CA THR A 323 -3.90 -19.08 -22.17
C THR A 323 -4.47 -20.09 -21.18
N GLN A 324 -3.66 -20.58 -20.23
CA GLN A 324 -4.04 -21.59 -19.25
C GLN A 324 -3.82 -21.12 -17.82
N GLY A 325 -4.33 -21.87 -16.84
CA GLY A 325 -4.19 -21.56 -15.43
C GLY A 325 -4.72 -20.16 -15.10
N CYS A 326 -3.91 -19.33 -14.44
CA CYS A 326 -4.31 -17.97 -14.03
C CYS A 326 -4.66 -17.06 -15.22
N LEU A 327 -4.12 -17.34 -16.41
CA LEU A 327 -4.31 -16.53 -17.61
C LEU A 327 -5.42 -17.04 -18.53
N ALA A 328 -6.09 -18.13 -18.16
CA ALA A 328 -7.23 -18.63 -18.91
C ALA A 328 -8.40 -17.62 -18.91
N GLU A 329 -9.19 -17.64 -19.99
CA GLU A 329 -10.45 -16.87 -20.06
C GLU A 329 -11.40 -17.30 -18.95
N LYS A 330 -11.57 -18.63 -18.78
CA LYS A 330 -12.24 -19.25 -17.65
C LYS A 330 -11.22 -20.04 -16.83
N GLN A 331 -10.85 -19.51 -15.67
CA GLN A 331 -9.90 -20.18 -14.77
C GLN A 331 -10.46 -21.51 -14.29
N PRO A 332 -9.70 -22.62 -14.42
CA PRO A 332 -10.14 -23.91 -13.90
C PRO A 332 -10.13 -23.91 -12.36
N SER A 333 -10.88 -24.84 -11.77
CA SER A 333 -10.71 -25.19 -10.36
C SER A 333 -9.25 -25.57 -10.11
N GLY A 334 -8.67 -25.18 -8.98
CA GLY A 334 -7.30 -25.55 -8.61
C GLY A 334 -6.30 -24.43 -8.83
N THR A 335 -6.76 -23.33 -9.42
CA THR A 335 -5.90 -22.21 -9.80
C THR A 335 -6.09 -21.05 -8.83
N PRO A 336 -5.00 -20.45 -8.30
CA PRO A 336 -5.07 -19.21 -7.54
C PRO A 336 -5.83 -18.11 -8.28
N ARG A 337 -6.84 -17.52 -7.64
CA ARG A 337 -7.66 -16.45 -8.24
C ARG A 337 -7.23 -15.06 -7.80
N PHE A 338 -6.60 -14.32 -8.70
CA PHE A 338 -6.21 -12.93 -8.49
C PHE A 338 -7.27 -11.92 -8.98
N ASP A 339 -8.34 -12.37 -9.66
CA ASP A 339 -9.31 -11.49 -10.35
C ASP A 339 -8.65 -10.55 -11.37
N LEU A 340 -7.69 -11.07 -12.15
CA LEU A 340 -6.99 -10.30 -13.18
C LEU A 340 -7.96 -9.74 -14.24
N ASN A 341 -7.86 -8.45 -14.52
CA ASN A 341 -8.60 -7.80 -15.60
C ASN A 341 -7.95 -8.08 -16.99
N ALA A 342 -8.59 -7.62 -18.06
CA ALA A 342 -8.13 -7.87 -19.44
C ALA A 342 -6.76 -7.25 -19.73
N LEU A 343 -6.50 -6.04 -19.22
CA LEU A 343 -5.23 -5.33 -19.40
C LEU A 343 -4.09 -6.04 -18.67
N GLU A 344 -4.30 -6.45 -17.41
CA GLU A 344 -3.33 -7.22 -16.64
C GLU A 344 -3.01 -8.56 -17.30
N LYS A 345 -4.04 -9.29 -17.78
CA LYS A 345 -3.83 -10.53 -18.53
C LYS A 345 -3.01 -10.28 -19.79
N ARG A 346 -3.29 -9.21 -20.56
CA ARG A 346 -2.51 -8.84 -21.76
C ARG A 346 -1.06 -8.55 -21.40
N ALA A 347 -0.82 -7.70 -20.42
CA ALA A 347 0.52 -7.33 -19.97
C ALA A 347 1.32 -8.55 -19.48
N ILE A 348 0.71 -9.42 -18.65
CA ILE A 348 1.37 -10.64 -18.17
C ILE A 348 1.69 -11.60 -19.33
N LYS A 349 0.79 -11.77 -20.31
CA LYS A 349 1.05 -12.60 -21.50
C LYS A 349 2.25 -12.09 -22.30
N LEU A 350 2.36 -10.77 -22.48
CA LEU A 350 3.49 -10.13 -23.17
C LEU A 350 4.81 -10.31 -22.41
N ALA A 351 4.80 -10.08 -21.10
CA ALA A 351 5.98 -10.30 -20.26
C ALA A 351 6.41 -11.77 -20.23
N LEU A 352 5.45 -12.70 -20.18
CA LEU A 352 5.70 -14.13 -20.26
C LEU A 352 6.37 -14.50 -21.59
N ALA A 353 5.87 -13.98 -22.71
CA ALA A 353 6.47 -14.22 -24.03
C ALA A 353 7.93 -13.71 -24.10
N LEU A 354 8.23 -12.56 -23.47
CA LEU A 354 9.61 -12.08 -23.38
C LEU A 354 10.50 -13.03 -22.56
N VAL A 355 10.07 -13.41 -21.36
CA VAL A 355 10.83 -14.33 -20.48
C VAL A 355 11.06 -15.70 -21.13
N GLN A 356 10.14 -16.13 -22.01
CA GLN A 356 10.24 -17.39 -22.74
C GLN A 356 11.27 -17.36 -23.86
N LYS A 357 11.42 -16.21 -24.51
CA LYS A 357 12.21 -16.04 -25.73
C LYS A 357 13.64 -15.58 -25.44
N GLU A 358 13.83 -14.77 -24.41
CA GLU A 358 15.05 -14.00 -24.21
C GLU A 358 15.55 -14.09 -22.76
N ASP A 359 16.87 -14.05 -22.59
CA ASP A 359 17.48 -13.84 -21.28
C ASP A 359 17.23 -12.41 -20.81
N ALA A 360 17.20 -12.20 -19.49
CA ALA A 360 16.98 -10.87 -18.94
C ALA A 360 18.05 -9.89 -19.43
N PRO A 361 17.66 -8.72 -19.97
CA PRO A 361 18.63 -7.70 -20.34
C PRO A 361 19.33 -7.16 -19.09
N THR A 362 20.59 -6.75 -19.24
CA THR A 362 21.30 -6.04 -18.17
C THR A 362 20.72 -4.63 -18.08
N LEU A 363 20.05 -4.33 -16.96
CA LEU A 363 19.48 -3.01 -16.74
C LEU A 363 20.59 -1.97 -16.46
N THR A 364 20.45 -0.81 -17.07
CA THR A 364 21.18 0.41 -16.72
C THR A 364 20.86 0.84 -15.29
N ALA A 365 21.69 1.71 -14.71
CA ALA A 365 21.42 2.27 -13.39
C ALA A 365 20.09 3.03 -13.34
N GLN A 366 19.75 3.77 -14.41
CA GLN A 366 18.48 4.50 -14.52
C GLN A 366 17.28 3.54 -14.51
N GLU A 367 17.32 2.45 -15.27
CA GLU A 367 16.25 1.45 -15.28
C GLU A 367 16.11 0.71 -13.94
N LYS A 368 17.23 0.46 -13.24
CA LYS A 368 17.19 -0.12 -11.87
C LYS A 368 16.52 0.83 -10.87
N VAL A 369 16.82 2.13 -10.95
CA VAL A 369 16.17 3.16 -10.14
C VAL A 369 14.67 3.20 -10.46
N ASP A 370 14.30 3.35 -11.73
CA ASP A 370 12.89 3.41 -12.15
C ASP A 370 12.09 2.19 -11.70
N TRP A 371 12.66 0.99 -11.87
CA TRP A 371 12.05 -0.26 -11.42
C TRP A 371 11.74 -0.24 -9.91
N GLN A 372 12.71 0.19 -9.10
CA GLN A 372 12.56 0.16 -7.65
C GLN A 372 11.66 1.29 -7.13
N LEU A 373 11.71 2.48 -7.72
CA LEU A 373 10.77 3.57 -7.42
C LEU A 373 9.34 3.21 -7.80
N THR A 374 9.15 2.51 -8.93
CA THR A 374 7.85 1.99 -9.36
C THR A 374 7.32 0.96 -8.35
N ARG A 375 8.12 -0.05 -7.99
CA ARG A 375 7.69 -1.11 -7.05
C ARG A 375 7.32 -0.61 -5.66
N LEU A 376 8.04 0.39 -5.15
CA LEU A 376 7.78 0.99 -3.85
C LEU A 376 6.76 2.13 -3.91
N ASN A 377 6.25 2.46 -5.09
CA ASN A 377 5.32 3.57 -5.31
C ASN A 377 5.88 4.94 -4.86
N CYS A 378 7.19 5.16 -5.02
CA CYS A 378 7.80 6.47 -4.74
C CYS A 378 7.20 7.57 -5.65
N TYR A 379 6.72 7.18 -6.83
CA TYR A 379 6.12 8.07 -7.80
C TYR A 379 4.78 8.68 -7.39
N ALA A 380 4.12 8.17 -6.35
CA ALA A 380 2.92 8.81 -5.79
C ALA A 380 3.21 10.17 -5.11
N CYS A 381 4.47 10.43 -4.76
CA CYS A 381 4.90 11.65 -4.07
C CYS A 381 6.01 12.39 -4.80
N HIS A 382 6.90 11.65 -5.44
CA HIS A 382 8.08 12.20 -6.09
C HIS A 382 7.96 12.11 -7.60
N ASP A 383 8.30 13.19 -8.29
CA ASP A 383 8.63 13.12 -9.70
C ASP A 383 10.13 12.80 -9.88
N ARG A 384 10.45 12.10 -10.96
CA ARG A 384 11.82 11.92 -11.45
C ARG A 384 11.82 11.86 -12.97
N ASP A 385 12.60 12.73 -13.58
CA ASP A 385 12.77 12.88 -15.02
C ASP A 385 11.42 12.98 -15.76
N GLY A 386 10.43 13.66 -15.14
CA GLY A 386 9.08 13.87 -15.69
C GLY A 386 8.10 12.72 -15.45
N LYS A 387 8.47 11.68 -14.69
CA LYS A 387 7.59 10.57 -14.30
C LYS A 387 7.20 10.70 -12.82
N GLY A 388 5.90 10.62 -12.55
CA GLY A 388 5.32 10.60 -11.20
C GLY A 388 4.99 12.00 -10.67
N GLY A 389 5.06 12.14 -9.35
CA GLY A 389 4.53 13.28 -8.62
C GLY A 389 3.08 13.04 -8.15
N PRO A 390 2.65 13.72 -7.07
CA PRO A 390 1.28 13.57 -6.59
C PRO A 390 0.30 14.15 -7.62
N GLU A 391 -0.81 13.46 -7.86
CA GLU A 391 -1.90 14.02 -8.66
C GLU A 391 -2.46 15.28 -8.00
N ASP A 392 -2.93 16.25 -8.80
CA ASP A 392 -3.39 17.54 -8.30
C ASP A 392 -4.44 17.42 -7.16
N PRO A 393 -5.47 16.55 -7.24
CA PRO A 393 -6.41 16.35 -6.13
C PRO A 393 -5.77 15.89 -4.82
N ARG A 394 -4.70 15.07 -4.88
CA ARG A 394 -3.99 14.60 -3.68
C ARG A 394 -3.00 15.64 -3.17
N ALA A 395 -2.33 16.35 -4.06
CA ALA A 395 -1.36 17.39 -3.73
C ALA A 395 -1.98 18.52 -2.89
N GLN A 396 -3.30 18.75 -3.00
CA GLN A 396 -4.03 19.73 -2.20
C GLN A 396 -4.00 19.45 -0.69
N TYR A 397 -3.81 18.19 -0.29
CA TYR A 397 -3.66 17.81 1.13
C TYR A 397 -2.24 17.97 1.65
N PHE A 398 -1.26 18.23 0.78
CA PHE A 398 0.12 18.40 1.19
C PHE A 398 0.30 19.82 1.73
N GLY A 399 0.64 19.90 3.00
CA GLY A 399 0.64 21.13 3.79
C GLY A 399 1.99 21.49 4.38
N VAL A 400 2.00 22.64 5.05
CA VAL A 400 3.08 23.07 5.92
C VAL A 400 2.53 23.49 7.27
N ASN A 401 3.33 23.28 8.31
CA ASN A 401 3.01 23.62 9.70
C ASN A 401 3.53 25.01 10.13
N ASP A 402 4.14 25.76 9.21
CA ASP A 402 4.69 27.10 9.45
C ASP A 402 4.08 28.12 8.48
N PRO A 403 3.48 29.22 8.97
CA PRO A 403 2.89 30.25 8.11
C PRO A 403 3.87 30.91 7.14
N GLY A 404 5.16 31.02 7.50
CA GLY A 404 6.19 31.55 6.60
C GLY A 404 6.43 30.64 5.41
N ALA A 405 6.40 29.32 5.63
CA ALA A 405 6.55 28.31 4.60
C ALA A 405 5.37 28.26 3.61
N GLU A 406 4.19 28.79 3.96
CA GLU A 406 3.04 28.86 3.03
C GLU A 406 3.38 29.67 1.78
N SER A 407 4.17 30.73 1.94
CA SER A 407 4.63 31.60 0.84
C SER A 407 5.50 30.89 -0.20
N LEU A 408 6.04 29.71 0.13
CA LEU A 408 6.85 28.90 -0.79
C LEU A 408 6.00 28.14 -1.82
N GLY A 409 4.66 28.15 -1.68
CA GLY A 409 3.75 27.47 -2.61
C GLY A 409 4.09 25.99 -2.76
N GLN A 410 4.07 25.47 -4.00
CA GLN A 410 4.37 24.05 -4.26
C GLN A 410 5.77 23.63 -3.78
N LEU A 411 6.76 24.53 -3.81
CA LEU A 411 8.12 24.23 -3.35
C LEU A 411 8.20 23.95 -1.85
N GLY A 412 7.28 24.53 -1.06
CA GLY A 412 7.18 24.31 0.37
C GLY A 412 6.38 23.07 0.75
N ASN A 413 5.37 22.71 -0.05
CA ASN A 413 4.36 21.74 0.33
C ASN A 413 4.53 20.37 -0.34
N VAL A 414 5.09 20.31 -1.54
CA VAL A 414 5.23 19.05 -2.30
C VAL A 414 6.61 18.44 -2.05
N PRO A 415 6.73 17.11 -1.89
CA PRO A 415 8.01 16.42 -1.82
C PRO A 415 8.94 16.79 -2.98
N PRO A 416 10.26 16.86 -2.76
CA PRO A 416 11.19 17.32 -3.76
C PRO A 416 11.28 16.36 -4.96
N MET A 417 11.50 16.90 -6.16
CA MET A 417 11.85 16.09 -7.33
C MET A 417 13.14 15.30 -7.06
N LEU A 418 13.17 14.05 -7.50
CA LEU A 418 14.33 13.15 -7.34
C LEU A 418 15.31 13.24 -8.51
N ASP A 419 15.11 14.19 -9.42
CA ASP A 419 16.03 14.51 -10.49
C ASP A 419 17.43 14.70 -9.96
N LYS A 420 18.32 13.85 -10.44
CA LYS A 420 19.75 13.99 -10.16
C LYS A 420 20.05 13.91 -8.66
N ALA A 421 19.22 13.22 -7.88
CA ALA A 421 19.39 13.04 -6.45
C ALA A 421 20.75 12.39 -6.11
N GLY A 422 21.23 11.43 -6.91
CA GLY A 422 22.49 10.74 -6.68
C GLY A 422 23.74 11.63 -6.75
N ARG A 423 23.70 12.71 -7.54
CA ARG A 423 24.79 13.72 -7.56
C ARG A 423 24.64 14.80 -6.49
N LYS A 424 23.45 14.92 -5.88
CA LYS A 424 23.12 15.97 -4.89
C LYS A 424 23.38 15.51 -3.45
N LEU A 425 23.20 14.22 -3.17
CA LEU A 425 23.19 13.69 -1.81
C LEU A 425 24.37 12.75 -1.57
N THR A 426 24.92 12.80 -0.36
CA THR A 426 25.94 11.83 0.07
C THR A 426 25.27 10.53 0.51
N ARG A 427 26.02 9.42 0.53
CA ARG A 427 25.54 8.15 1.08
C ARG A 427 24.94 8.31 2.48
N GLY A 428 25.67 8.94 3.41
CA GLY A 428 25.19 9.13 4.79
C GLY A 428 23.90 9.96 4.86
N TRP A 429 23.65 10.83 3.90
CA TRP A 429 22.39 11.57 3.82
C TRP A 429 21.24 10.71 3.29
N PHE A 430 21.47 9.90 2.27
CA PHE A 430 20.49 8.91 1.82
C PHE A 430 20.10 7.94 2.93
N GLU A 431 21.06 7.43 3.70
CA GLU A 431 20.79 6.51 4.81
C GLU A 431 19.83 7.15 5.84
N LYS A 432 20.03 8.43 6.18
CA LYS A 432 19.14 9.18 7.08
C LYS A 432 17.73 9.37 6.52
N ILE A 433 17.61 9.69 5.23
CA ILE A 433 16.32 9.88 4.56
C ILE A 433 15.54 8.58 4.42
N LEU A 434 16.18 7.53 3.93
CA LEU A 434 15.49 6.32 3.47
C LEU A 434 15.09 5.38 4.61
N TRP A 435 15.90 5.29 5.68
CA TRP A 435 15.59 4.43 6.83
C TRP A 435 16.14 4.91 8.19
N GLY A 436 16.98 5.94 8.21
CA GLY A 436 17.56 6.52 9.42
C GLY A 436 16.67 7.59 10.06
N LYS A 437 17.22 8.29 11.04
CA LYS A 437 16.57 9.44 11.72
C LYS A 437 17.17 10.76 11.23
N ASP A 438 16.45 11.85 11.46
CA ASP A 438 16.91 13.22 11.20
C ASP A 438 17.32 13.49 9.74
N GLY A 439 16.69 12.79 8.79
CA GLY A 439 16.88 12.97 7.35
C GLY A 439 16.06 14.10 6.73
N SER A 440 15.39 14.93 7.54
CA SER A 440 14.59 16.06 7.03
C SER A 440 15.38 17.36 7.12
N VAL A 441 15.34 18.14 6.04
CA VAL A 441 15.83 19.53 5.98
C VAL A 441 14.69 20.55 5.84
N ARG A 442 13.44 20.06 5.83
CA ARG A 442 12.22 20.86 5.68
C ARG A 442 11.28 20.53 6.86
N PRO A 443 11.60 21.00 8.08
CA PRO A 443 10.81 20.69 9.27
C PRO A 443 9.39 21.27 9.21
N TYR A 444 9.17 22.21 8.30
CA TYR A 444 7.88 22.83 8.05
C TYR A 444 6.90 21.98 7.24
N MET A 445 7.34 20.89 6.59
CA MET A 445 6.43 20.05 5.78
C MET A 445 5.60 19.12 6.68
N ASP A 446 4.28 19.10 6.48
CA ASP A 446 3.40 18.13 7.15
C ASP A 446 3.57 16.72 6.59
N THR A 447 3.77 16.60 5.27
CA THR A 447 3.95 15.31 4.60
C THR A 447 5.29 14.70 5.00
N HIS A 448 5.25 13.49 5.56
CA HIS A 448 6.45 12.78 5.99
C HIS A 448 7.09 12.03 4.81
N MET A 449 8.43 12.02 4.74
CA MET A 449 9.16 11.07 3.90
C MET A 449 9.20 9.71 4.60
N PRO A 450 8.52 8.68 4.08
CA PRO A 450 8.36 7.44 4.81
C PRO A 450 9.57 6.51 4.63
N SER A 451 9.72 5.55 5.54
CA SER A 451 10.75 4.51 5.49
C SER A 451 10.17 3.23 4.89
N PHE A 452 10.69 2.83 3.72
CA PHE A 452 10.34 1.55 3.07
C PHE A 452 11.17 0.37 3.60
N GLY A 453 12.07 0.63 4.55
CA GLY A 453 12.99 -0.35 5.12
C GLY A 453 14.29 -0.48 4.33
N ARG A 454 15.39 -0.75 5.05
CA ARG A 454 16.74 -0.85 4.49
C ARG A 454 16.85 -1.91 3.39
N ASP A 455 16.27 -3.08 3.60
CA ASP A 455 16.29 -4.20 2.63
C ASP A 455 15.68 -3.80 1.28
N GLN A 456 14.75 -2.84 1.27
CA GLN A 456 14.08 -2.36 0.06
C GLN A 456 14.77 -1.16 -0.59
N THR A 457 15.69 -0.48 0.11
CA THR A 457 16.17 0.84 -0.32
C THR A 457 17.69 1.01 -0.32
N GLU A 458 18.45 0.10 0.28
CA GLU A 458 19.91 0.27 0.37
C GLU A 458 20.60 0.29 -1.00
N MET A 459 20.14 -0.55 -1.92
CA MET A 459 20.67 -0.63 -3.28
C MET A 459 20.43 0.66 -4.10
N LEU A 460 19.34 1.40 -3.79
CA LEU A 460 18.98 2.63 -4.50
C LEU A 460 20.07 3.68 -4.38
N ILE A 461 20.82 3.72 -3.27
CA ILE A 461 21.90 4.70 -3.08
C ILE A 461 22.93 4.57 -4.19
N THR A 462 23.42 3.35 -4.41
CA THR A 462 24.41 3.09 -5.46
C THR A 462 23.82 3.36 -6.84
N TRP A 463 22.61 2.87 -7.10
CA TRP A 463 21.97 3.03 -8.42
C TRP A 463 21.66 4.49 -8.75
N LEU A 464 21.23 5.30 -7.78
CA LEU A 464 21.03 6.74 -7.97
C LEU A 464 22.34 7.45 -8.27
N ASN A 465 23.42 7.16 -7.53
CA ASN A 465 24.73 7.76 -7.77
C ASN A 465 25.28 7.40 -9.16
N GLU A 466 25.11 6.16 -9.60
CA GLU A 466 25.49 5.70 -10.94
C GLU A 466 24.61 6.33 -12.03
N ALA A 467 23.30 6.37 -11.83
CA ALA A 467 22.35 6.93 -12.79
C ALA A 467 22.51 8.44 -12.98
N ASP A 468 22.92 9.15 -11.92
CA ASP A 468 23.07 10.60 -11.91
C ASP A 468 24.51 11.08 -12.08
N ALA A 469 25.44 10.16 -12.39
CA ALA A 469 26.82 10.48 -12.67
C ALA A 469 26.95 11.45 -13.85
N LEU A 470 27.89 12.38 -13.76
CA LEU A 470 28.18 13.31 -14.86
C LEU A 470 28.90 12.57 -15.98
N GLU A 471 28.44 12.75 -17.21
CA GLU A 471 29.12 12.22 -18.40
C GLU A 471 30.58 12.72 -18.50
N LYS A 472 30.82 13.95 -18.06
CA LYS A 472 32.15 14.55 -17.97
C LYS A 472 32.39 15.05 -16.55
N PRO A 473 33.29 14.42 -15.79
CA PRO A 473 33.75 14.96 -14.51
C PRO A 473 34.33 16.36 -14.73
N PHE A 474 33.95 17.32 -13.90
CA PHE A 474 34.62 18.61 -13.85
C PHE A 474 35.45 18.69 -12.58
N ASN A 475 36.68 19.19 -12.71
CA ASN A 475 37.53 19.45 -11.56
C ASN A 475 37.16 20.81 -10.98
N ILE A 476 36.61 20.79 -9.76
CA ILE A 476 36.51 22.01 -8.96
C ILE A 476 37.92 22.30 -8.45
N ASP A 477 38.53 23.37 -8.95
CA ASP A 477 39.75 23.89 -8.35
C ASP A 477 39.46 24.21 -6.88
N VAL A 478 40.10 23.53 -5.92
CA VAL A 478 39.95 23.79 -4.47
C VAL A 478 41.22 24.39 -3.86
N SER A 479 42.17 24.85 -4.69
CA SER A 479 43.50 25.33 -4.28
C SER A 479 43.49 26.58 -3.39
N GLY A 480 42.34 27.26 -3.26
CA GLY A 480 42.18 28.38 -2.33
C GLY A 480 42.94 29.65 -2.72
N LEU A 481 43.29 29.82 -4.00
CA LEU A 481 43.99 31.03 -4.48
C LEU A 481 43.19 32.31 -4.10
N ALA A 482 43.92 33.34 -3.68
CA ALA A 482 43.36 34.56 -3.08
C ALA A 482 42.35 35.33 -3.97
N LYS A 483 42.34 35.09 -5.28
CA LYS A 483 41.49 35.79 -6.25
C LYS A 483 40.10 35.17 -6.45
N HIS A 484 39.77 34.06 -5.79
CA HIS A 484 38.51 33.36 -6.09
C HIS A 484 37.27 33.90 -5.37
N HIS A 485 37.37 34.89 -4.46
CA HIS A 485 36.26 35.54 -3.74
C HIS A 485 35.13 34.58 -3.27
N ARG A 486 35.42 33.29 -3.04
CA ARG A 486 34.36 32.26 -3.00
C ARG A 486 33.43 32.41 -1.81
N ALA A 487 33.97 32.85 -0.68
CA ALA A 487 33.17 33.13 0.50
C ALA A 487 32.29 34.38 0.31
N GLU A 488 32.71 35.34 -0.49
CA GLU A 488 31.93 36.54 -0.81
C GLU A 488 30.84 36.23 -1.83
N ALA A 489 31.21 35.65 -2.98
CA ALA A 489 30.28 35.19 -4.00
C ALA A 489 29.29 34.16 -3.44
N GLY A 490 29.75 33.21 -2.62
CA GLY A 490 28.89 32.27 -1.92
C GLY A 490 27.90 32.96 -0.98
N ARG A 491 28.33 33.96 -0.20
CA ARG A 491 27.40 34.76 0.64
C ARG A 491 26.39 35.55 -0.18
N GLN A 492 26.80 36.10 -1.32
CA GLN A 492 25.89 36.80 -2.24
C GLN A 492 24.87 35.82 -2.84
N LEU A 493 25.30 34.64 -3.28
CA LEU A 493 24.44 33.58 -3.79
C LEU A 493 23.47 33.06 -2.73
N LEU A 494 23.90 32.91 -1.47
CA LEU A 494 23.03 32.45 -0.40
C LEU A 494 21.98 33.50 0.01
N GLY A 495 22.31 34.80 -0.07
CA GLY A 495 21.45 35.88 0.36
C GLY A 495 20.20 36.09 -0.51
N ALA A 496 19.27 36.93 -0.03
CA ALA A 496 17.99 37.20 -0.70
C ALA A 496 18.11 37.79 -2.12
N LYS A 497 19.28 38.33 -2.50
CA LYS A 497 19.56 38.87 -3.83
C LYS A 497 20.22 37.87 -4.80
N GLY A 498 20.57 36.68 -4.31
CA GLY A 498 21.16 35.60 -5.10
C GLY A 498 20.14 34.50 -5.39
N LEU A 499 20.48 33.26 -5.03
CA LEU A 499 19.61 32.09 -5.08
C LEU A 499 18.61 32.03 -3.91
N ALA A 500 18.62 33.02 -3.01
CA ALA A 500 17.71 33.15 -1.88
C ALA A 500 17.65 31.91 -0.97
N CYS A 501 18.77 31.19 -0.81
CA CYS A 501 18.86 29.99 0.02
C CYS A 501 18.43 30.24 1.47
N VAL A 502 18.71 31.45 1.97
CA VAL A 502 18.34 31.88 3.33
C VAL A 502 16.84 32.01 3.57
N SER A 503 16.01 32.06 2.52
CA SER A 503 14.55 32.08 2.65
C SER A 503 13.98 30.75 3.15
N CYS A 504 14.71 29.64 2.96
CA CYS A 504 14.27 28.31 3.41
C CYS A 504 15.24 27.68 4.41
N HIS A 505 16.53 28.03 4.38
CA HIS A 505 17.56 27.43 5.22
C HIS A 505 18.11 28.43 6.23
N GLY A 506 17.97 28.09 7.52
CA GLY A 506 18.71 28.77 8.59
C GLY A 506 20.21 28.54 8.47
N MET A 507 21.01 29.52 8.93
CA MET A 507 22.47 29.41 8.96
C MET A 507 22.96 29.46 10.41
N LYS A 508 23.46 28.31 10.89
CA LYS A 508 23.92 28.11 12.27
C LYS A 508 22.81 28.46 13.29
N ASP A 509 23.00 29.54 14.02
CA ASP A 509 22.15 30.08 15.07
C ASP A 509 21.04 31.01 14.54
N ARG A 510 21.03 31.30 13.23
CA ARG A 510 20.02 32.16 12.60
C ARG A 510 18.95 31.32 11.92
N LYS A 511 17.69 31.61 12.22
CA LYS A 511 16.53 31.08 11.49
C LYS A 511 16.56 31.56 10.02
N SER A 512 15.87 30.84 9.15
CA SER A 512 15.58 31.32 7.78
C SER A 512 14.87 32.68 7.83
N LEU A 513 14.97 33.43 6.73
CA LEU A 513 14.33 34.74 6.57
C LEU A 513 12.80 34.64 6.62
#